data_AF-A0A8J1YQW3-F1
#
_entry.id   AF-A0A8J1YQW3-F1
#
_cell.length_a   1.000
_cell.length_b   1.000
_cell.length_c   1.000
_cell.angle_alpha   90.00
_cell.angle_beta   90.00
_cell.angle_gamma   90.00
#
_symmetry.space_group_name_H-M   'P 1'
#
loop_
_entity.id
_entity.type
_entity.pdbx_description
1 polymer ?
#
loop_
_entity_poly.entity_id
_entity_poly.type
_entity_poly.pdbx_seq_one_letter_code
_entity_poly.pdbx_strand_id
1 'polypeptide(L)'
;MASEAPSLPYARDEASTSRHQAAQQAHFSEAFEQENLLDIDDEDGDVTDSYAALQHWTAPRHHSRTRESQDDESYALPWRLKSRLKTFNAGLFICLNIGVDPPDVVKTNPCAKLECWLDPAALPAVKAIEAIGRNLQQQFETLNPKVKYQSFLDPSVEETKKRCVSLRRSAREERTVFYYNGHGVPKPTASGEIWVFNKISMYDLQDWLGR
;
A
#
# COMPACT_ATOMS: atom_id res chain seq x y z
N MET A 1 25.95 -26.58 36.10
CA MET A 1 24.62 -26.48 35.49
C MET A 1 24.80 -25.79 34.15
N ALA A 2 24.37 -26.44 33.07
CA ALA A 2 24.73 -26.10 31.70
C ALA A 2 24.15 -24.74 31.25
N SER A 3 24.98 -23.96 30.54
CA SER A 3 24.67 -22.66 29.96
C SER A 3 23.88 -22.80 28.66
N GLU A 4 22.74 -22.14 28.57
CA GLU A 4 21.88 -22.08 27.38
C GLU A 4 22.44 -21.11 26.33
N ALA A 5 22.37 -21.48 25.05
CA ALA A 5 22.96 -20.73 23.93
C ALA A 5 22.03 -19.60 23.42
N PRO A 6 22.56 -18.48 22.91
CA PRO A 6 21.74 -17.36 22.44
C PRO A 6 21.03 -17.67 21.12
N SER A 7 19.72 -17.43 21.07
CA SER A 7 18.89 -17.60 19.86
C SER A 7 19.04 -16.42 18.88
N LEU A 8 18.97 -16.73 17.59
CA LEU A 8 19.12 -15.77 16.47
C LEU A 8 17.90 -14.84 16.32
N PRO A 9 18.06 -13.64 15.73
CA PRO A 9 17.06 -12.55 15.77
C PRO A 9 15.86 -12.70 14.83
N TYR A 10 15.59 -13.90 14.32
CA TYR A 10 14.41 -14.18 13.49
C TYR A 10 13.57 -15.30 14.11
N ALA A 11 13.10 -15.07 15.34
CA ALA A 11 11.96 -15.80 15.86
C ALA A 11 10.71 -15.27 15.15
N ARG A 12 10.06 -16.12 14.35
CA ARG A 12 8.76 -15.79 13.73
C ARG A 12 7.74 -15.55 14.84
N ASP A 13 7.14 -14.38 14.83
CA ASP A 13 6.03 -14.02 15.70
C ASP A 13 4.76 -14.76 15.24
N GLU A 14 4.14 -15.54 16.13
CA GLU A 14 2.94 -16.33 15.83
C GLU A 14 1.68 -15.47 15.61
N ALA A 15 1.78 -14.15 15.81
CA ALA A 15 0.70 -13.19 15.58
C ALA A 15 0.61 -12.64 14.14
N SER A 16 1.43 -13.11 13.19
CA SER A 16 1.46 -12.59 11.82
C SER A 16 0.24 -13.04 10.99
N THR A 17 -0.62 -12.09 10.60
CA THR A 17 -1.88 -12.34 9.86
C THR A 17 -1.74 -12.37 8.33
N SER A 18 -0.52 -12.42 7.78
CA SER A 18 -0.35 -12.60 6.33
C SER A 18 -0.40 -14.08 5.92
N ARG A 19 -1.60 -14.68 5.94
CA ARG A 19 -1.87 -15.88 5.12
C ARG A 19 -2.41 -15.41 3.77
N HIS A 20 -1.69 -15.73 2.71
CA HIS A 20 -2.29 -15.86 1.38
C HIS A 20 -3.36 -16.95 1.47
N GLN A 21 -4.62 -16.55 1.63
CA GLN A 21 -5.77 -17.43 1.45
C GLN A 21 -5.88 -17.78 -0.04
N ALA A 22 -5.21 -18.86 -0.43
CA ALA A 22 -5.71 -19.70 -1.52
C ALA A 22 -7.00 -20.35 -0.99
N ALA A 23 -8.14 -19.83 -1.44
CA ALA A 23 -9.45 -20.36 -1.10
C ALA A 23 -9.66 -21.70 -1.82
N GLN A 24 -9.37 -22.80 -1.12
CA GLN A 24 -9.99 -24.10 -1.34
C GLN A 24 -10.23 -24.76 0.03
N GLN A 25 -11.31 -24.35 0.70
CA GLN A 25 -11.92 -25.17 1.74
C GLN A 25 -12.87 -26.14 1.01
N ALA A 26 -12.39 -27.36 0.77
CA ALA A 26 -13.26 -28.49 0.48
C ALA A 26 -14.02 -28.82 1.77
N HIS A 27 -15.25 -28.33 1.88
CA HIS A 27 -16.22 -28.87 2.82
C HIS A 27 -16.57 -30.30 2.36
N PHE A 28 -15.91 -31.28 2.96
CA PHE A 28 -16.43 -32.63 3.05
C PHE A 28 -17.56 -32.59 4.10
N SER A 29 -18.80 -32.41 3.66
CA SER A 29 -19.97 -32.67 4.49
C SER A 29 -20.45 -34.10 4.21
N GLU A 30 -20.13 -34.99 5.14
CA GLU A 30 -20.89 -36.20 5.40
C GLU A 30 -22.35 -35.83 5.67
N ALA A 31 -23.27 -36.40 4.90
CA ALA A 31 -24.55 -36.92 5.35
C ALA A 31 -25.42 -37.16 4.12
N PHE A 32 -25.47 -38.41 3.73
CA PHE A 32 -26.39 -38.99 2.78
C PHE A 32 -27.79 -38.91 3.40
N GLU A 33 -28.54 -37.84 3.11
CA GLU A 33 -29.95 -37.76 3.49
C GLU A 33 -30.75 -38.68 2.57
N GLN A 34 -30.92 -39.88 3.10
CA GLN A 34 -31.78 -40.95 2.63
C GLN A 34 -33.23 -40.58 2.93
N GLU A 35 -33.85 -39.81 2.03
CA GLU A 35 -35.31 -39.69 1.97
C GLU A 35 -35.78 -39.82 0.52
N ASN A 36 -36.05 -41.08 0.13
CA ASN A 36 -37.18 -41.37 -0.73
C ASN A 36 -37.74 -42.71 -0.27
N LEU A 37 -38.66 -42.61 0.70
CA LEU A 37 -39.61 -43.65 1.08
C LEU A 37 -40.36 -44.08 -0.18
N LEU A 38 -40.05 -45.29 -0.67
CA LEU A 38 -40.93 -46.00 -1.57
C LEU A 38 -41.56 -47.13 -0.75
N ASP A 39 -42.81 -46.91 -0.36
CA ASP A 39 -43.71 -47.98 0.06
C ASP A 39 -43.74 -49.03 -1.05
N ILE A 40 -43.30 -50.23 -0.68
CA ILE A 40 -43.40 -51.44 -1.49
C ILE A 40 -44.84 -51.93 -1.33
N ASP A 41 -45.63 -51.86 -2.40
CA ASP A 41 -46.74 -52.78 -2.59
C ASP A 41 -46.44 -53.61 -3.84
N ASP A 42 -46.26 -54.91 -3.58
CA ASP A 42 -45.87 -55.98 -4.50
C ASP A 42 -46.89 -56.18 -5.65
N GLU A 43 -46.43 -56.12 -6.90
CA GLU A 43 -46.95 -56.98 -7.97
C GLU A 43 -45.81 -57.39 -8.94
N ASP A 44 -45.33 -58.63 -8.75
CA ASP A 44 -44.69 -59.54 -9.69
C ASP A 44 -43.78 -58.97 -10.79
N GLY A 45 -42.46 -59.18 -10.64
CA GLY A 45 -41.56 -59.22 -11.80
C GLY A 45 -40.09 -58.95 -11.53
N ASP A 46 -39.33 -60.02 -11.29
CA ASP A 46 -37.89 -60.14 -11.57
C ASP A 46 -36.98 -59.06 -10.95
N VAL A 47 -36.49 -59.36 -9.74
CA VAL A 47 -35.36 -58.64 -9.10
C VAL A 47 -34.10 -58.92 -9.94
N THR A 48 -33.98 -58.21 -11.06
CA THR A 48 -32.69 -58.02 -11.70
C THR A 48 -31.94 -56.99 -10.88
N ASP A 49 -31.00 -57.51 -10.12
CA ASP A 49 -29.93 -56.81 -9.43
C ASP A 49 -29.18 -55.86 -10.40
N SER A 50 -29.78 -54.70 -10.67
CA SER A 50 -29.09 -53.58 -11.29
C SER A 50 -28.36 -52.83 -10.18
N TYR A 51 -27.43 -53.54 -9.52
CA TYR A 51 -26.38 -52.90 -8.75
C TYR A 51 -25.69 -51.93 -9.69
N ALA A 52 -25.94 -50.63 -9.45
CA ALA A 52 -25.08 -49.52 -9.78
C ALA A 52 -24.01 -49.89 -10.82
N ALA A 53 -24.42 -49.98 -12.09
CA ALA A 53 -23.46 -50.11 -13.18
C ALA A 53 -22.55 -48.90 -13.04
N LEU A 54 -21.31 -49.13 -12.59
CA LEU A 54 -20.30 -48.10 -12.41
C LEU A 54 -20.12 -47.41 -13.76
N GLN A 55 -20.85 -46.32 -13.97
CA GLN A 55 -20.80 -45.56 -15.20
C GLN A 55 -19.42 -44.91 -15.25
N HIS A 56 -18.53 -45.56 -15.98
CA HIS A 56 -17.17 -45.11 -16.22
C HIS A 56 -17.22 -44.00 -17.26
N TRP A 57 -16.34 -43.00 -17.13
CA TRP A 57 -16.24 -41.88 -18.06
C TRP A 57 -17.42 -40.88 -18.04
N THR A 58 -18.14 -40.76 -16.92
CA THR A 58 -19.23 -39.77 -16.74
C THR A 58 -18.79 -38.47 -16.08
N ALA A 59 -17.53 -38.34 -15.66
CA ALA A 59 -17.04 -37.08 -15.12
C ALA A 59 -17.10 -35.97 -16.20
N PRO A 60 -17.29 -34.68 -15.83
CA PRO A 60 -17.38 -33.58 -16.79
C PRO A 60 -16.21 -33.49 -17.78
N ARG A 61 -15.00 -33.89 -17.36
CA ARG A 61 -13.79 -33.97 -18.19
C ARG A 61 -13.86 -34.95 -19.36
N HIS A 62 -14.80 -35.89 -19.31
CA HIS A 62 -14.98 -36.96 -20.31
C HIS A 62 -16.12 -36.67 -21.29
N HIS A 63 -16.87 -35.58 -21.07
CA HIS A 63 -17.86 -35.11 -22.02
C HIS A 63 -17.15 -34.37 -23.17
N SER A 64 -17.44 -34.74 -24.42
CA SER A 64 -16.78 -34.23 -25.64
C SER A 64 -17.14 -32.78 -26.02
N ARG A 65 -17.61 -31.98 -25.07
CA ARG A 65 -18.07 -30.62 -25.32
C ARG A 65 -17.07 -29.64 -24.71
N THR A 66 -16.02 -29.31 -25.44
CA THR A 66 -15.38 -27.99 -25.35
C THR A 66 -16.43 -26.97 -25.78
N ARG A 67 -17.29 -26.55 -24.86
CA ARG A 67 -18.00 -25.29 -25.02
C ARG A 67 -16.89 -24.24 -25.03
N GLU A 68 -16.56 -23.71 -26.20
CA GLU A 68 -15.77 -22.49 -26.28
C GLU A 68 -16.51 -21.46 -25.43
N SER A 69 -15.98 -21.21 -24.23
CA SER A 69 -16.46 -20.19 -23.33
C SER A 69 -16.22 -18.86 -24.06
N GLN A 70 -17.21 -18.39 -24.81
CA GLN A 70 -17.29 -16.97 -25.21
C GLN A 70 -17.14 -16.06 -23.97
N ASP A 71 -17.43 -16.63 -22.80
CA ASP A 71 -17.16 -16.09 -21.48
C ASP A 71 -15.69 -15.67 -21.28
N ASP A 72 -14.69 -16.40 -21.78
CA ASP A 72 -13.26 -16.09 -21.57
C ASP A 72 -12.85 -14.76 -22.19
N GLU A 73 -13.47 -14.37 -23.31
CA GLU A 73 -13.23 -13.06 -23.94
C GLU A 73 -14.01 -11.95 -23.22
N SER A 74 -15.20 -12.27 -22.69
CA SER A 74 -16.04 -11.32 -21.93
C SER A 74 -15.46 -10.97 -20.55
N TYR A 75 -14.72 -11.91 -19.93
CA TYR A 75 -14.04 -11.73 -18.64
C TYR A 75 -12.55 -11.41 -18.77
N ALA A 76 -12.05 -11.23 -20.00
CA ALA A 76 -10.66 -10.85 -20.25
C ALA A 76 -10.41 -9.41 -19.77
N LEU A 77 -10.10 -9.27 -18.47
CA LEU A 77 -9.66 -8.01 -17.92
C LEU A 77 -8.33 -7.62 -18.56
N PRO A 78 -8.16 -6.37 -19.01
CA PRO A 78 -6.91 -5.92 -19.61
C PRO A 78 -5.80 -5.89 -18.54
N TRP A 79 -4.98 -6.94 -18.50
CA TRP A 79 -3.83 -7.07 -17.58
C TRP A 79 -2.65 -6.17 -17.93
N ARG A 80 -2.65 -5.59 -19.15
CA ARG A 80 -1.62 -4.65 -19.60
C ARG A 80 -1.97 -3.23 -19.21
N LEU A 81 -1.04 -2.55 -18.52
CA LEU A 81 -1.12 -1.11 -18.32
C LEU A 81 -1.06 -0.38 -19.67
N LYS A 82 -2.09 0.42 -19.96
CA LYS A 82 -2.19 1.23 -21.19
C LYS A 82 -1.23 2.41 -21.22
N SER A 83 -0.89 2.97 -20.05
CA SER A 83 0.08 4.07 -19.91
C SER A 83 1.17 3.71 -18.91
N ARG A 84 2.41 4.05 -19.24
CA ARG A 84 3.57 3.93 -18.34
C ARG A 84 4.01 5.34 -17.95
N LEU A 85 3.54 5.81 -16.79
CA LEU A 85 3.99 7.08 -16.22
C LEU A 85 5.32 6.89 -15.50
N LYS A 86 6.26 7.81 -15.71
CA LYS A 86 7.49 7.86 -14.90
C LYS A 86 7.46 9.07 -13.98
N THR A 87 8.09 8.92 -12.81
CA THR A 87 8.42 10.07 -11.97
C THR A 87 9.62 10.77 -12.57
N PHE A 88 9.49 12.07 -12.86
CA PHE A 88 10.56 12.87 -13.46
C PHE A 88 11.40 13.56 -12.39
N ASN A 89 10.76 14.22 -11.43
CA ASN A 89 11.41 14.95 -10.35
C ASN A 89 10.62 14.84 -9.04
N ALA A 90 11.26 15.24 -7.94
CA ALA A 90 10.68 15.23 -6.61
C ALA A 90 11.12 16.48 -5.84
N GLY A 91 10.16 17.19 -5.25
CA GLY A 91 10.39 18.25 -4.27
C GLY A 91 10.14 17.74 -2.87
N LEU A 92 11.13 17.88 -1.98
CA LEU A 92 11.08 17.49 -0.57
C LEU A 92 10.94 18.75 0.28
N PHE A 93 9.72 19.06 0.70
CA PHE A 93 9.38 20.25 1.49
C PHE A 93 9.39 19.88 2.97
N ILE A 94 10.34 20.44 3.71
CA ILE A 94 10.61 20.10 5.11
C ILE A 94 10.35 21.35 5.95
N CYS A 95 9.29 21.32 6.76
CA CYS A 95 8.86 22.40 7.65
C CYS A 95 8.98 21.93 9.10
N LEU A 96 10.18 22.11 9.69
CA LEU A 96 10.52 21.57 11.01
C LEU A 96 10.70 22.64 12.08
N ASN A 97 11.03 23.88 11.70
CA ASN A 97 11.19 25.00 12.64
C ASN A 97 11.95 24.58 13.92
N ILE A 98 13.13 24.00 13.74
CA ILE A 98 13.84 23.26 14.80
C ILE A 98 14.05 24.13 16.04
N GLY A 99 13.62 23.60 17.20
CA GLY A 99 13.72 24.28 18.50
C GLY A 99 12.44 25.01 18.92
N VAL A 100 11.43 25.07 18.06
CA VAL A 100 10.12 25.64 18.36
C VAL A 100 9.06 24.57 18.12
N ASP A 101 8.38 24.16 19.19
CA ASP A 101 7.28 23.21 19.09
C ASP A 101 6.01 23.94 18.63
N PRO A 102 5.21 23.34 17.72
CA PRO A 102 3.99 23.96 17.28
C PRO A 102 2.94 23.96 18.42
N PRO A 103 2.09 24.99 18.50
CA PRO A 103 1.24 25.24 19.67
C PRO A 103 0.13 24.20 19.91
N ASP A 104 -0.15 23.37 18.91
CA ASP A 104 -1.21 22.36 18.89
C ASP A 104 -0.72 20.95 19.29
N VAL A 105 0.58 20.81 19.59
CA VAL A 105 1.20 19.55 19.99
C VAL A 105 1.95 19.73 21.30
N VAL A 106 1.42 19.14 22.37
CA VAL A 106 2.14 19.01 23.64
C VAL A 106 3.00 17.75 23.56
N LYS A 107 4.33 17.91 23.57
CA LYS A 107 5.27 16.77 23.56
C LYS A 107 5.31 16.10 24.93
N THR A 108 5.29 14.77 24.96
CA THR A 108 5.48 13.95 26.16
C THR A 108 6.96 13.89 26.57
N ASN A 109 7.24 13.47 27.81
CA ASN A 109 8.60 13.15 28.25
C ASN A 109 8.69 11.68 28.69
N PRO A 110 9.37 10.78 27.93
CA PRO A 110 10.14 11.04 26.71
C PRO A 110 9.26 11.26 25.46
N CYS A 111 9.83 11.86 24.42
CA CYS A 111 9.22 11.98 23.08
C CYS A 111 10.13 11.36 22.01
N ALA A 112 9.52 10.96 20.88
CA ALA A 112 10.28 10.62 19.67
C ALA A 112 10.90 11.89 19.09
N LYS A 113 12.23 11.89 18.92
CA LYS A 113 13.00 13.08 18.51
C LYS A 113 13.72 12.94 17.18
N LEU A 114 13.96 11.70 16.73
CA LEU A 114 14.77 11.47 15.53
C LEU A 114 14.02 11.88 14.27
N GLU A 115 14.65 12.70 13.46
CA GLU A 115 14.19 13.12 12.13
C GLU A 115 15.18 12.62 11.09
N CYS A 116 14.74 11.78 10.16
CA CYS A 116 15.60 11.16 9.15
C CYS A 116 16.88 10.52 9.73
N TRP A 117 16.72 9.79 10.84
CA TRP A 117 17.78 9.12 11.60
C TRP A 117 18.81 10.07 12.25
N LEU A 118 18.46 11.34 12.42
CA LEU A 118 19.29 12.35 13.06
C LEU A 118 18.56 12.98 14.24
N ASP A 119 19.26 13.21 15.34
CA ASP A 119 18.72 13.97 16.48
C ASP A 119 18.87 15.48 16.21
N PRO A 120 17.76 16.23 16.01
CA PRO A 120 17.81 17.65 15.72
C PRO A 120 18.37 18.48 16.90
N ALA A 121 18.38 17.94 18.13
CA ALA A 121 18.93 18.63 19.30
C ALA A 121 20.46 18.49 19.42
N ALA A 122 21.08 17.55 18.70
CA ALA A 122 22.52 17.30 18.77
C ALA A 122 23.36 18.33 17.99
N LEU A 123 22.75 19.11 17.10
CA LEU A 123 23.40 20.08 16.24
C LEU A 123 22.69 21.44 16.33
N PRO A 124 23.37 22.56 15.99
CA PRO A 124 22.69 23.85 15.81
C PRO A 124 21.58 23.74 14.76
N ALA A 125 20.42 24.36 15.02
CA ALA A 125 19.20 24.21 14.21
C ALA A 125 19.42 24.30 12.69
N VAL A 126 20.18 25.30 12.23
CA VAL A 126 20.49 25.49 10.80
C VAL A 126 21.28 24.30 10.21
N LYS A 127 22.26 23.78 10.94
CA LYS A 127 23.03 22.61 10.49
C LYS A 127 22.23 21.32 10.60
N ALA A 128 21.35 21.23 11.60
CA ALA A 128 20.48 20.08 11.80
C ALA A 128 19.52 19.92 10.61
N ILE A 129 18.81 20.99 10.21
CA ILE A 129 17.85 20.91 9.10
C ILE A 129 18.52 20.62 7.76
N GLU A 130 19.72 21.16 7.51
CA GLU A 130 20.52 20.84 6.32
C GLU A 130 20.95 19.37 6.28
N ALA A 131 21.34 18.81 7.43
CA ALA A 131 21.70 17.40 7.54
C ALA A 131 20.49 16.48 7.35
N ILE A 132 19.34 16.83 7.94
CA ILE A 132 18.07 16.11 7.76
C ILE A 132 17.66 16.12 6.29
N GLY A 133 17.73 17.28 5.61
CA GLY A 133 17.41 17.40 4.19
C GLY A 133 18.29 16.53 3.29
N ARG A 134 19.60 16.48 3.56
CA ARG A 134 20.53 15.60 2.84
C ARG A 134 20.25 14.11 3.10
N ASN A 135 20.02 13.72 4.35
CA ASN A 135 19.72 12.34 4.70
C ASN A 135 18.42 11.86 4.05
N LEU A 136 17.37 12.71 4.05
CA LEU A 136 16.11 12.41 3.40
C LEU A 136 16.29 12.24 1.88
N GLN A 137 17.03 13.15 1.26
CA GLN A 137 17.33 13.06 -0.17
C GLN A 137 18.04 11.74 -0.50
N GLN A 138 19.06 11.34 0.27
CA GLN A 138 19.79 10.09 0.08
C GLN A 138 18.89 8.85 0.23
N GLN A 139 17.94 8.87 1.18
CA GLN A 139 16.96 7.79 1.35
C GLN A 139 16.07 7.65 0.10
N PHE A 140 15.61 8.76 -0.46
CA PHE A 140 14.84 8.75 -1.70
C PHE A 140 15.65 8.30 -2.92
N GLU A 141 16.92 8.73 -3.02
CA GLU A 141 17.83 8.33 -4.10
C GLU A 141 18.09 6.82 -4.08
N THR A 142 18.07 6.19 -2.91
CA THR A 142 18.18 4.73 -2.77
C THR A 142 16.99 4.00 -3.39
N LEU A 143 15.79 4.59 -3.36
CA LEU A 143 14.58 4.01 -3.96
C LEU A 143 14.59 4.16 -5.49
N ASN A 144 14.96 5.34 -6.01
CA ASN A 144 15.05 5.56 -7.44
C ASN A 144 16.13 6.61 -7.80
N PRO A 145 17.35 6.17 -8.14
CA PRO A 145 18.48 7.08 -8.39
C PRO A 145 18.34 7.89 -9.68
N LYS A 146 17.36 7.57 -10.55
CA LYS A 146 17.15 8.29 -11.82
C LYS A 146 16.34 9.58 -11.66
N VAL A 147 15.62 9.74 -10.54
CA VAL A 147 14.77 10.90 -10.28
C VAL A 147 15.61 12.04 -9.74
N LYS A 148 15.33 13.27 -10.18
CA LYS A 148 15.97 14.45 -9.61
C LYS A 148 15.25 14.90 -8.34
N TYR A 149 15.91 14.76 -7.20
CA TYR A 149 15.42 15.21 -5.89
C TYR A 149 15.92 16.63 -5.57
N GLN A 150 15.06 17.45 -4.97
CA GLN A 150 15.40 18.78 -4.48
C GLN A 150 14.79 18.96 -3.10
N SER A 151 15.62 19.26 -2.10
CA SER A 151 15.17 19.59 -0.75
C SER A 151 14.94 21.09 -0.58
N PHE A 152 13.84 21.43 0.07
CA PHE A 152 13.45 22.79 0.43
C PHE A 152 13.24 22.82 1.94
N LEU A 153 14.12 23.55 2.62
CA LEU A 153 14.22 23.60 4.08
C LEU A 153 13.50 24.86 4.55
N ASP A 154 12.47 24.69 5.36
CA ASP A 154 11.66 25.76 5.93
C ASP A 154 11.23 26.85 4.91
N PRO A 155 10.66 26.49 3.75
CA PRO A 155 10.36 27.46 2.69
C PRO A 155 9.15 28.34 3.03
N SER A 156 9.15 29.58 2.52
CA SER A 156 7.95 30.42 2.56
C SER A 156 6.90 29.98 1.54
N VAL A 157 5.71 30.59 1.57
CA VAL A 157 4.63 30.33 0.60
C VAL A 157 5.05 30.74 -0.81
N GLU A 158 5.67 31.90 -0.96
CA GLU A 158 6.13 32.42 -2.25
C GLU A 158 7.23 31.53 -2.84
N GLU A 159 8.15 31.07 -1.99
CA GLU A 159 9.19 30.11 -2.39
C GLU A 159 8.57 28.78 -2.78
N THR A 160 7.66 28.25 -1.97
CA THR A 160 6.95 26.99 -2.24
C THR A 160 6.25 27.05 -3.59
N LYS A 161 5.48 28.13 -3.87
CA LYS A 161 4.83 28.36 -5.16
C LYS A 161 5.84 28.36 -6.31
N LYS A 162 6.92 29.12 -6.18
CA LYS A 162 7.97 29.21 -7.22
C LYS A 162 8.59 27.84 -7.50
N ARG A 163 8.84 27.04 -6.47
CA ARG A 163 9.41 25.68 -6.60
C ARG A 163 8.43 24.71 -7.23
N CYS A 164 7.17 24.67 -6.79
CA CYS A 164 6.13 23.82 -7.35
C CYS A 164 5.91 24.09 -8.85
N VAL A 165 5.74 25.36 -9.23
CA VAL A 165 5.57 25.76 -10.64
C VAL A 165 6.81 25.38 -11.47
N SER A 166 8.01 25.56 -10.92
CA SER A 166 9.24 25.19 -11.62
C SER A 166 9.38 23.67 -11.81
N LEU A 167 9.01 22.87 -10.80
CA LEU A 167 9.04 21.41 -10.88
C LEU A 167 8.05 20.91 -11.94
N ARG A 168 6.82 21.43 -11.94
CA ARG A 168 5.81 21.07 -12.93
C ARG A 168 6.21 21.44 -14.35
N ARG A 169 6.68 22.67 -14.56
CA ARG A 169 7.20 23.11 -15.88
C ARG A 169 8.30 22.19 -16.41
N SER A 170 9.15 21.67 -15.53
CA SER A 170 10.23 20.76 -15.92
C SER A 170 9.73 19.35 -16.25
N ALA A 171 8.73 18.85 -15.52
CA ALA A 171 8.18 17.51 -15.69
C ALA A 171 7.24 17.36 -16.90
N ARG A 172 6.65 18.46 -17.38
CA ARG A 172 5.64 18.45 -18.47
C ARG A 172 4.45 17.55 -18.08
N GLU A 173 4.28 16.43 -18.78
CA GLU A 173 3.22 15.43 -18.57
C GLU A 173 3.64 14.30 -17.62
N GLU A 174 4.90 14.28 -17.19
CA GLU A 174 5.42 13.26 -16.28
C GLU A 174 5.08 13.56 -14.82
N ARG A 175 5.14 12.53 -13.98
CA ARG A 175 4.81 12.67 -12.56
C ARG A 175 5.88 13.47 -11.82
N THR A 176 5.42 14.45 -11.05
CA THR A 176 6.22 15.15 -10.04
C THR A 176 5.84 14.64 -8.66
N VAL A 177 6.81 14.35 -7.79
CA VAL A 177 6.55 14.01 -6.38
C VAL A 177 6.64 15.28 -5.54
N PHE A 178 5.63 15.49 -4.70
CA PHE A 178 5.63 16.50 -3.65
C PHE A 178 5.62 15.77 -2.30
N TYR A 179 6.76 15.75 -1.64
CA TYR A 179 6.88 15.23 -0.28
C TYR A 179 6.80 16.40 0.70
N TYR A 180 5.98 16.27 1.73
CA TYR A 180 5.78 17.30 2.74
C TYR A 180 5.94 16.70 4.13
N ASN A 181 6.84 17.30 4.92
CA ASN A 181 6.98 17.06 6.34
C ASN A 181 6.65 18.36 7.08
N GLY A 182 5.62 18.33 7.92
CA GLY A 182 5.13 19.48 8.69
C GLY A 182 5.19 19.28 10.20
N HIS A 183 6.18 18.55 10.74
CA HIS A 183 6.26 18.31 12.19
C HIS A 183 6.54 19.57 13.02
N GLY A 184 7.10 20.62 12.42
CA GLY A 184 7.41 21.91 13.08
C GLY A 184 6.33 22.97 12.98
N VAL A 185 5.17 22.63 12.40
CA VAL A 185 4.08 23.56 12.13
C VAL A 185 2.76 22.97 12.64
N PRO A 186 1.69 23.78 12.77
CA PRO A 186 0.42 23.27 13.24
C PRO A 186 -0.16 22.18 12.33
N LYS A 187 -1.02 21.33 12.91
CA LYS A 187 -1.77 20.31 12.16
C LYS A 187 -2.56 20.91 10.99
N PRO A 188 -2.73 20.14 9.90
CA PRO A 188 -3.61 20.51 8.80
C PRO A 188 -5.03 20.82 9.28
N THR A 189 -5.68 21.79 8.65
CA THR A 189 -7.04 22.19 9.00
C THR A 189 -8.06 21.27 8.33
N ALA A 190 -9.27 21.16 8.92
CA ALA A 190 -10.38 20.44 8.32
C ALA A 190 -10.83 21.03 6.96
N SER A 191 -10.52 22.30 6.72
CA SER A 191 -10.77 22.99 5.44
C SER A 191 -9.80 22.61 4.32
N GLY A 192 -8.83 21.72 4.58
CA GLY A 192 -7.87 21.24 3.59
C GLY A 192 -6.69 22.19 3.38
N GLU A 193 -6.17 22.79 4.46
CA GLU A 193 -5.00 23.66 4.40
C GLU A 193 -3.82 23.04 5.15
N ILE A 194 -2.62 23.28 4.64
CA ILE A 194 -1.34 22.85 5.24
C ILE A 194 -0.46 24.07 5.52
N TRP A 195 0.63 23.87 6.26
CA TRP A 195 1.48 24.96 6.75
C TRP A 195 2.90 24.88 6.18
N VAL A 196 3.30 25.91 5.43
CA VAL A 196 4.69 26.15 5.00
C VAL A 196 5.10 27.49 5.58
N PHE A 197 5.25 27.52 6.92
CA PHE A 197 5.30 28.70 7.80
C PHE A 197 4.03 29.57 7.81
N ASN A 198 3.48 29.85 6.64
CA ASN A 198 2.14 30.39 6.47
C ASN A 198 1.21 29.32 5.89
N LYS A 199 -0.09 29.61 5.97
CA LYS A 199 -1.17 28.72 5.54
C LYS A 199 -1.27 28.68 4.01
N ILE A 200 -1.37 27.49 3.45
CA ILE A 200 -1.68 27.28 2.02
C ILE A 200 -2.85 26.31 1.85
N SER A 201 -3.70 26.57 0.85
CA SER A 201 -4.78 25.64 0.50
C SER A 201 -4.26 24.47 -0.33
N MET A 202 -4.84 23.28 -0.14
CA MET A 202 -4.59 22.14 -1.02
C MET A 202 -4.96 22.45 -2.48
N TYR A 203 -5.95 23.33 -2.70
CA TYR A 203 -6.34 23.78 -4.04
C TYR A 203 -5.22 24.57 -4.73
N ASP A 204 -4.57 25.50 -4.02
CA ASP A 204 -3.45 26.27 -4.56
C ASP A 204 -2.28 25.35 -4.92
N LEU A 205 -2.00 24.37 -4.05
CA LEU A 205 -0.93 23.41 -4.29
C LEU A 205 -1.21 22.54 -5.53
N GLN A 206 -2.46 22.10 -5.71
CA GLN A 206 -2.90 21.36 -6.88
C GLN A 206 -2.78 22.21 -8.16
N ASP A 207 -3.10 23.49 -8.10
CA ASP A 207 -2.94 24.42 -9.23
C ASP A 207 -1.46 24.56 -9.63
N TRP A 208 -0.55 24.75 -8.66
CA TRP A 208 0.88 24.94 -8.94
C TRP A 208 1.57 23.67 -9.44
N LEU A 209 1.18 22.52 -8.89
CA LEU A 209 1.71 21.24 -9.30
C LEU A 209 1.02 20.68 -10.53
N GLY A 210 -0.10 21.23 -10.99
CA GLY A 210 -0.84 20.72 -12.13
C GLY A 210 -1.49 19.36 -11.91
N ARG A 211 -2.21 18.87 -12.93
CA ARG A 211 -2.80 17.52 -12.94
C ARG A 211 -1.74 16.44 -13.19
#